data_AF-A0A383ADQ6-F1
#
_entry.id   AF-A0A383ADQ6-F1
#
_cell.length_a   1.000
_cell.length_b   1.000
_cell.length_c   1.000
_cell.angle_alpha   90.00
_cell.angle_beta   90.00
_cell.angle_gamma   90.00
#
_symmetry.space_group_name_H-M   'P 1'
#
loop_
_entity.id
_entity.type
_entity.pdbx_description
1 polymer ?
#
loop_
_entity_poly.entity_id
_entity_poly.type
_entity_poly.pdbx_seq_one_letter_code
_entity_poly.pdbx_strand_id
1 'polypeptide(L)'
;VIVWFPVERTVDREFNSEKECWDYYENDQLAEKKWGSQTLDHQGNRPDKNFHFKMDWNEYPIRTYKGKDKGFRSQIWLSCERKYPKIFNN
;
A
#
# COMPACT_ATOMS: atom_id res chain seq x y z
N VAL A 1 23.08 14.51 -1.84
CA VAL A 1 21.98 13.54 -1.73
C VAL A 1 21.01 14.07 -0.69
N ILE A 2 19.74 14.27 -1.04
CA ILE A 2 18.70 14.66 -0.09
C ILE A 2 17.94 13.38 0.26
N VAL A 3 17.96 12.99 1.54
CA VAL A 3 17.08 11.94 2.05
C VAL A 3 15.81 12.66 2.48
N TRP A 4 14.72 12.44 1.75
CA TRP A 4 13.40 12.83 2.23
C TRP A 4 13.03 11.94 3.42
N PHE A 5 12.36 12.56 4.40
CA PHE A 5 11.93 12.03 5.70
C PHE A 5 11.73 10.50 5.80
N PRO A 6 12.03 9.88 6.96
CA PRO A 6 11.89 8.44 7.13
C PRO A 6 10.46 7.98 6.83
N VAL A 7 10.34 6.84 6.15
CA VAL A 7 9.06 6.18 5.92
C VAL A 7 8.56 5.64 7.26
N GLU A 8 7.45 6.18 7.77
CA GLU A 8 6.77 5.65 8.95
C GLU A 8 5.93 4.43 8.55
N ARG A 9 6.36 3.24 8.99
CA ARG A 9 5.63 1.98 8.73
C ARG A 9 4.74 1.67 9.92
N THR A 10 3.46 1.45 9.66
CA THR A 10 2.46 1.09 10.67
C THR A 10 1.64 -0.10 10.19
N VAL A 11 1.21 -0.95 11.13
CA VAL A 11 0.29 -2.06 10.84
C VAL A 11 -1.13 -1.53 11.08
N ASP A 12 -1.92 -1.40 10.02
CA ASP A 12 -3.35 -1.04 10.16
C ASP A 12 -4.17 -2.23 10.69
N ARG A 13 -3.91 -3.44 10.17
CA ARG A 13 -4.64 -4.66 10.52
C ARG A 13 -3.89 -5.94 10.10
N GLU A 14 -4.03 -7.00 10.88
CA GLU A 14 -3.55 -8.36 10.53
C GLU A 14 -4.68 -9.18 9.86
N PHE A 15 -4.29 -10.04 8.91
CA PHE A 15 -5.17 -10.93 8.13
C PHE A 15 -4.55 -12.32 7.99
N ASN A 16 -5.35 -13.31 7.59
CA ASN A 16 -4.86 -14.69 7.40
C ASN A 16 -4.23 -14.92 6.02
N SER A 17 -4.49 -14.04 5.04
CA SER A 17 -3.90 -14.11 3.70
C SER A 17 -3.80 -12.73 3.04
N GLU A 18 -2.93 -12.60 2.02
CA GLU A 18 -2.84 -11.39 1.20
C GLU A 18 -4.15 -11.09 0.48
N LYS A 19 -4.83 -12.14 -0.02
CA LYS A 19 -6.12 -12.00 -0.70
C LYS A 19 -7.18 -11.41 0.23
N GLU A 20 -7.30 -11.94 1.45
CA GLU A 20 -8.27 -11.44 2.44
C GLU A 20 -8.01 -9.97 2.79
N CYS A 21 -6.74 -9.59 2.92
CA CYS A 21 -6.34 -8.20 3.13
C CYS A 21 -6.78 -7.29 1.98
N TRP A 22 -6.53 -7.68 0.73
CA TRP A 22 -6.97 -6.89 -0.43
C TRP A 22 -8.48 -6.84 -0.59
N ASP A 23 -9.17 -7.96 -0.43
CA ASP A 23 -10.63 -8.01 -0.47
C ASP A 23 -11.23 -7.04 0.56
N TYR A 24 -10.67 -6.96 1.77
CA TYR A 24 -11.13 -6.05 2.82
C TYR A 24 -11.00 -4.57 2.44
N TYR A 25 -9.87 -4.17 1.84
CA TYR A 25 -9.62 -2.78 1.48
C TYR A 25 -10.28 -2.32 0.18
N GLU A 26 -10.49 -3.25 -0.75
CA GLU A 26 -11.21 -3.00 -2.01
C GLU A 26 -12.72 -3.02 -1.80
N ASN A 27 -13.22 -3.76 -0.80
CA ASN A 27 -14.63 -3.75 -0.46
C ASN A 27 -15.08 -2.33 -0.12
N ASP A 28 -16.12 -1.86 -0.82
CA ASP A 28 -16.64 -0.50 -0.74
C ASP A 28 -15.57 0.61 -0.85
N GLN A 29 -14.46 0.35 -1.55
CA GLN A 29 -13.32 1.29 -1.69
C GLN A 29 -12.83 1.83 -0.34
N LEU A 30 -12.76 0.96 0.68
CA LEU A 30 -12.39 1.34 2.04
C LEU A 30 -11.02 2.02 2.10
N ALA A 31 -10.02 1.53 1.36
CA ALA A 31 -8.71 2.17 1.33
C ALA A 31 -8.76 3.61 0.80
N GLU A 32 -9.60 3.89 -0.20
CA GLU A 32 -9.73 5.25 -0.72
C GLU A 32 -10.43 6.18 0.26
N LYS A 33 -11.44 5.67 0.99
CA LYS A 33 -12.08 6.39 2.10
C LYS A 33 -11.10 6.67 3.25
N LYS A 34 -10.16 5.76 3.51
CA LYS A 34 -9.16 5.90 4.58
C LYS A 34 -8.03 6.85 4.19
N TRP A 35 -7.49 6.74 2.98
CA TRP A 35 -6.20 7.31 2.59
C TRP A 35 -6.23 8.22 1.36
N GLY A 36 -7.41 8.44 0.75
CA GLY A 36 -7.59 9.30 -0.41
C GLY A 36 -7.59 8.54 -1.74
N SER A 37 -7.44 9.24 -2.86
CA SER A 37 -7.58 8.64 -4.19
C SER A 37 -6.47 7.64 -4.51
N GLN A 38 -6.84 6.50 -5.08
CA GLN A 38 -5.88 5.54 -5.63
C GLN A 38 -5.06 6.19 -6.75
N THR A 39 -3.75 6.02 -6.70
CA THR A 39 -2.87 6.38 -7.83
C THR A 39 -3.08 5.37 -8.95
N LEU A 40 -3.43 5.88 -10.13
CA LEU A 40 -3.62 5.11 -11.34
C LEU A 40 -2.29 4.91 -12.09
N ASP A 41 -2.25 3.93 -12.98
CA ASP A 41 -1.16 3.78 -13.93
C ASP A 41 -1.14 4.92 -14.96
N HIS A 42 -0.15 4.92 -15.87
CA HIS A 42 -0.04 5.97 -16.88
C HIS A 42 -1.15 5.94 -17.94
N GLN A 43 -1.91 4.86 -18.01
CA GLN A 43 -3.09 4.71 -18.86
C GLN A 43 -4.40 5.05 -18.14
N GLY A 44 -4.35 5.41 -16.86
CA GLY A 44 -5.53 5.72 -16.06
C GLY A 44 -6.25 4.50 -15.51
N ASN A 45 -5.63 3.32 -15.48
CA ASN A 45 -6.21 2.13 -14.85
C ASN A 45 -5.76 1.99 -13.40
N ARG A 46 -6.58 1.31 -12.60
CA ARG A 46 -6.20 0.90 -11.24
C ARG A 46 -5.13 -0.20 -11.32
N PRO A 47 -4.12 -0.21 -10.43
CA PRO A 47 -3.17 -1.31 -10.35
C PRO A 47 -3.88 -2.65 -10.15
N ASP A 48 -3.66 -3.58 -11.09
CA ASP A 48 -4.13 -4.95 -10.99
C ASP A 48 -3.11 -5.85 -10.29
N LYS A 49 -3.41 -7.13 -10.13
CA LYS A 49 -2.49 -8.11 -9.51
C LYS A 49 -1.12 -8.19 -10.21
N ASN A 50 -1.04 -7.85 -11.50
CA ASN A 50 0.18 -7.94 -12.30
C ASN A 50 1.02 -6.66 -12.26
N PHE A 51 0.59 -5.64 -11.53
CA PHE A 51 1.33 -4.40 -11.41
C PHE A 51 2.73 -4.65 -10.83
N HIS A 52 3.74 -4.08 -11.50
CA HIS A 52 5.15 -4.37 -11.23
C HIS A 52 5.64 -3.86 -9.88
N PHE A 53 4.99 -2.85 -9.29
CA PHE A 53 5.38 -2.29 -8.00
C PHE A 53 4.93 -3.21 -6.86
N LYS A 54 5.71 -4.24 -6.60
CA LYS A 54 5.47 -5.26 -5.58
C LYS A 54 6.77 -5.70 -4.93
N MET A 55 6.68 -6.28 -3.73
CA MET A 55 7.82 -6.98 -3.12
C MET A 55 7.95 -8.37 -3.73
N ASP A 56 9.18 -8.90 -3.82
CA ASP A 56 9.46 -10.21 -4.44
C ASP A 56 8.69 -11.38 -3.79
N TRP A 57 8.38 -11.26 -2.51
CA TRP A 57 7.65 -12.27 -1.73
C TRP A 57 6.14 -12.04 -1.62
N ASN A 58 5.61 -10.99 -2.24
CA ASN A 58 4.18 -10.69 -2.26
C ASN A 58 3.55 -11.18 -3.57
N GLU A 59 2.35 -11.74 -3.46
CA GLU A 59 1.54 -12.14 -4.61
C GLU A 59 0.84 -10.93 -5.26
N TYR A 60 0.55 -9.90 -4.47
CA TYR A 60 -0.15 -8.69 -4.89
C TYR A 60 0.74 -7.44 -4.81
N PRO A 61 0.48 -6.41 -5.65
CA PRO A 61 1.28 -5.19 -5.66
C PRO A 61 1.01 -4.29 -4.47
N ILE A 62 1.95 -3.38 -4.22
CA ILE A 62 1.75 -2.24 -3.33
C ILE A 62 0.84 -1.24 -4.04
N ARG A 63 -0.20 -0.77 -3.34
CA ARG A 63 -1.08 0.30 -3.83
C ARG A 63 -0.70 1.63 -3.18
N THR A 64 -0.68 2.69 -3.98
CA THR A 64 -0.36 4.03 -3.49
C THR A 64 -1.59 4.95 -3.53
N TYR A 65 -1.83 5.67 -2.45
CA TYR A 65 -2.97 6.57 -2.29
C TYR A 65 -2.50 8.00 -2.06
N LYS A 66 -3.32 8.98 -2.48
CA LYS A 66 -3.05 10.41 -2.35
C LYS A 66 -4.25 11.13 -1.74
N GLY A 67 -3.99 11.99 -0.76
CA GLY A 67 -4.85 13.16 -0.55
C GLY A 67 -5.84 13.10 0.60
N LYS A 68 -5.42 12.70 1.79
CA LYS A 68 -6.17 13.06 3.00
C LYS A 68 -5.67 14.35 3.68
N ASP A 69 -4.36 14.59 3.69
CA ASP A 69 -3.77 15.81 4.25
C ASP A 69 -3.03 16.62 3.18
N LYS A 70 -3.03 17.96 3.31
CA LYS A 70 -2.28 18.86 2.40
C LYS A 70 -0.79 18.80 2.75
N GLY A 71 -0.02 17.92 2.11
CA GLY A 71 1.43 17.90 2.25
C GLY A 71 2.14 16.70 1.62
N PHE A 72 3.47 16.68 1.68
CA PHE A 72 4.31 15.59 1.17
C PHE A 72 4.13 14.25 1.92
N ARG A 73 3.50 14.28 3.10
CA ARG A 73 3.10 13.08 3.88
C ARG A 73 1.75 12.49 3.45
N SER A 74 1.12 13.07 2.43
CA SER A 74 -0.19 12.63 1.92
C SER A 74 -0.15 11.34 1.09
N GLN A 75 1.06 10.85 0.80
CA GLN A 75 1.24 9.62 0.04
C GLN A 75 1.31 8.43 0.99
N ILE A 76 0.34 7.52 0.86
CA ILE A 76 0.28 6.28 1.62
C ILE A 76 0.62 5.13 0.69
N TRP A 77 1.48 4.22 1.15
CA TRP A 77 1.79 2.97 0.49
C TRP A 77 1.15 1.84 1.31
N LEU A 78 0.16 1.17 0.72
CA LEU A 78 -0.51 0.04 1.32
C LEU A 78 0.05 -1.25 0.74
N SER A 79 0.58 -2.11 1.60
CA SER A 79 1.02 -3.45 1.26
C SER A 79 0.36 -4.46 2.19
N CYS A 80 -0.14 -5.56 1.63
CA CYS A 80 -0.58 -6.72 2.39
C CYS A 80 0.61 -7.68 2.50
N GLU A 81 1.50 -7.40 3.46
CA GLU A 81 2.75 -8.16 3.65
C GLU A 81 2.52 -9.41 4.51
N ARG A 82 3.24 -10.49 4.18
CA ARG A 82 3.31 -11.68 5.05
C ARG A 82 4.09 -11.33 6.31
N LYS A 83 3.72 -11.96 7.43
CA LYS A 83 4.23 -11.63 8.76
C LYS A 83 5.77 -11.72 8.92
N TYR A 84 6.55 -12.36 8.02
CA TYR A 84 8.04 -12.39 8.06
C TYR A 84 8.69 -12.72 6.68
N PRO A 85 9.93 -12.26 6.34
CA PRO A 85 11.16 -12.46 7.14
C PRO A 85 12.16 -11.26 7.25
N LYS A 86 12.59 -10.94 8.48
CA LYS A 86 13.89 -10.28 8.85
C LYS A 86 14.21 -8.81 8.47
N ILE A 87 13.27 -7.90 8.23
CA ILE A 87 13.65 -6.48 7.96
C ILE A 87 13.64 -5.58 9.22
N PHE A 88 13.16 -6.07 10.37
CA PHE A 88 13.00 -5.24 11.59
C PHE A 88 13.73 -5.73 12.84
N ASN A 89 14.65 -6.68 12.74
CA ASN A 89 15.55 -6.97 13.87
C ASN A 89 16.78 -6.07 13.77
N ASN A 90 16.68 -4.88 14.36
CA ASN A 90 17.82 -4.10 14.85
C ASN A 90 17.53 -3.67 16.28
#